data_AF-A0A8E6RQS2-F1
#
_entry.id   AF-A0A8E6RQS2-F1
#
_cell.length_a   1.000
_cell.length_b   1.000
_cell.length_c   1.000
_cell.angle_alpha   90.00
_cell.angle_beta   90.00
_cell.angle_gamma   90.00
#
_symmetry.space_group_name_H-M   'P 1'
#
loop_
_entity.id
_entity.type
_entity.pdbx_description
1 polymer ?
#
loop_
_entity_poly.entity_id
_entity_poly.type
_entity_poly.pdbx_seq_one_letter_code
_entity_poly.pdbx_strand_id
1 'polypeptide(L)'
;MTNNPSEMLNVGSEQSVPSLPAPEKELTDLAFSLFAPQETAAPAAHTFQPEIPCEDNRPVLPAAVPEKAAAALSGDIDSPDYPSPPPSRPVVSQADSKITQGLSGQHFYEWLCQVVQARKIVTNDVMARVHMVQGKVFLVSPGIFQLYVQSVTGETGTEWKKVQLSFQRLGLHIRGDDGINIFKCEVKGPRKTCQVKGYLLDKPEDIFSSNVPEDNPYLTIMTQ
;
A
#
# COMPACT_ATOMS: atom_id res chain seq x y z
N MET A 1 -63.15 -19.20 -15.63
CA MET A 1 -63.73 -19.38 -16.99
C MET A 1 -63.77 -17.99 -17.62
N THR A 2 -63.11 -17.62 -18.71
CA THR A 2 -62.61 -18.30 -19.91
C THR A 2 -61.57 -17.36 -20.55
N ASN A 3 -60.32 -17.79 -20.75
CA ASN A 3 -59.74 -18.09 -22.07
C ASN A 3 -60.18 -17.17 -23.21
N ASN A 4 -59.24 -16.41 -23.76
CA ASN A 4 -59.29 -15.96 -25.14
C ASN A 4 -57.94 -16.28 -25.83
N PRO A 5 -57.92 -17.06 -26.93
CA PRO A 5 -56.72 -17.47 -27.64
C PRO A 5 -56.44 -16.64 -28.91
N SER A 6 -55.18 -16.75 -29.35
CA SER A 6 -54.55 -16.50 -30.64
C SER A 6 -55.39 -16.15 -31.89
N GLU A 7 -54.97 -15.10 -32.60
CA GLU A 7 -55.10 -14.93 -34.06
C GLU A 7 -53.70 -14.60 -34.64
N MET A 8 -53.12 -15.48 -35.45
CA MET A 8 -53.10 -15.53 -36.93
C MET A 8 -51.94 -14.71 -37.55
N LEU A 9 -50.89 -15.39 -38.03
CA LEU A 9 -50.67 -15.84 -39.42
C LEU A 9 -49.76 -14.86 -40.19
N ASN A 10 -48.54 -15.31 -40.52
CA ASN A 10 -47.83 -14.84 -41.70
C ASN A 10 -47.28 -16.05 -42.45
N VAL A 11 -47.84 -16.29 -43.64
CA VAL A 11 -47.42 -17.28 -44.63
C VAL A 11 -47.01 -16.52 -45.89
N GLY A 12 -45.81 -16.82 -46.37
CA GLY A 12 -45.31 -16.52 -47.71
C GLY A 12 -43.98 -17.27 -47.85
N SER A 13 -44.02 -18.54 -48.27
CA SER A 13 -43.81 -18.99 -49.67
C SER A 13 -42.37 -18.78 -50.12
N GLU A 14 -41.50 -19.77 -49.89
CA GLU A 14 -41.07 -20.80 -50.85
C GLU A 14 -40.10 -20.28 -51.92
N GLN A 15 -38.83 -20.73 -51.84
CA GLN A 15 -38.18 -21.35 -53.00
C GLN A 15 -36.99 -22.22 -52.59
N SER A 16 -36.81 -23.26 -53.40
CA SER A 16 -36.21 -24.55 -53.11
C SER A 16 -34.86 -24.71 -53.84
N VAL A 17 -33.84 -25.21 -53.12
CA VAL A 17 -32.68 -26.09 -53.51
C VAL A 17 -31.77 -25.76 -54.72
N PRO A 18 -30.57 -26.40 -54.91
CA PRO A 18 -29.63 -27.07 -53.99
C PRO A 18 -28.10 -26.81 -54.24
N SER A 19 -27.28 -27.26 -53.29
CA SER A 19 -25.99 -28.01 -53.42
C SER A 19 -24.66 -27.43 -53.96
N LEU A 20 -23.67 -27.55 -53.05
CA LEU A 20 -22.28 -28.07 -53.19
C LEU A 20 -21.12 -27.13 -53.65
N PRO A 21 -19.84 -27.45 -53.34
CA PRO A 21 -18.99 -26.64 -52.45
C PRO A 21 -17.61 -26.32 -53.07
N ALA A 22 -16.68 -25.86 -52.21
CA ALA A 22 -15.20 -25.89 -52.32
C ALA A 22 -14.53 -24.48 -52.37
N PRO A 23 -13.20 -24.37 -52.21
CA PRO A 23 -12.62 -23.97 -50.91
C PRO A 23 -11.43 -23.00 -51.03
N GLU A 24 -11.41 -21.85 -50.36
CA GLU A 24 -10.20 -21.00 -50.38
C GLU A 24 -9.81 -20.55 -48.98
N LYS A 25 -8.95 -21.38 -48.37
CA LYS A 25 -8.17 -21.08 -47.17
C LYS A 25 -6.77 -20.74 -47.64
N GLU A 26 -6.50 -19.51 -48.08
CA GLU A 26 -5.18 -19.13 -48.60
C GLU A 26 -4.86 -17.65 -48.36
N LEU A 27 -5.25 -17.05 -47.21
CA LEU A 27 -4.77 -15.70 -46.86
C LEU A 27 -4.43 -15.49 -45.37
N THR A 28 -4.65 -16.47 -44.50
CA THR A 28 -4.29 -16.37 -43.06
C THR A 28 -2.91 -16.90 -42.71
N ASP A 29 -2.23 -17.64 -43.61
CA ASP A 29 -0.94 -18.28 -43.34
C ASP A 29 0.30 -17.42 -43.63
N LEU A 30 0.15 -16.23 -44.23
CA LEU A 30 1.30 -15.34 -44.49
C LEU A 30 1.50 -14.25 -43.41
N ALA A 31 0.52 -14.03 -42.52
CA ALA A 31 0.61 -12.98 -41.50
C ALA A 31 1.23 -13.44 -40.16
N PHE A 32 1.38 -14.75 -39.94
CA PHE A 32 1.94 -15.30 -38.70
C PHE A 32 3.40 -15.75 -38.79
N SER A 33 4.06 -15.62 -39.96
CA SER A 33 5.43 -16.11 -40.20
C SER A 33 6.51 -15.01 -40.19
N LEU A 34 6.15 -13.73 -39.97
CA LEU A 34 7.09 -12.60 -40.02
C LEU A 34 7.66 -12.14 -38.67
N PHE A 35 7.24 -12.75 -37.55
CA PHE A 35 7.68 -12.38 -36.19
C PHE A 35 8.14 -13.56 -35.32
N ALA A 36 8.64 -14.63 -35.93
CA ALA A 36 9.34 -15.69 -35.21
C ALA A 36 10.87 -15.46 -35.26
N PRO A 37 11.54 -15.17 -34.13
CA PRO A 37 12.99 -15.23 -34.05
C PRO A 37 13.47 -16.68 -34.22
N GLN A 38 14.38 -16.87 -35.16
CA GLN A 38 14.91 -18.18 -35.51
C GLN A 38 15.85 -18.70 -34.43
N GLU A 39 15.53 -19.86 -33.86
CA GLU A 39 16.40 -20.66 -33.00
C GLU A 39 17.47 -21.32 -33.90
N THR A 40 18.71 -20.86 -33.79
CA THR A 40 19.89 -21.52 -34.38
C THR A 40 20.73 -22.09 -33.25
N ALA A 41 20.99 -23.38 -33.36
CA ALA A 41 21.67 -24.24 -32.41
C ALA A 41 23.10 -23.79 -32.06
N ALA A 42 23.48 -24.14 -30.83
CA ALA A 42 24.79 -24.01 -30.20
C ALA A 42 25.93 -24.73 -30.97
N PRO A 43 27.23 -24.51 -30.65
CA PRO A 43 27.80 -25.06 -29.41
C PRO A 43 28.92 -24.23 -28.74
N ALA A 44 29.26 -24.71 -27.53
CA ALA A 44 30.51 -24.56 -26.79
C ALA A 44 30.76 -23.25 -26.01
N ALA A 45 30.75 -23.43 -24.69
CA ALA A 45 31.64 -22.87 -23.69
C ALA A 45 31.96 -21.37 -23.82
N HIS A 46 31.41 -20.57 -22.90
CA HIS A 46 32.21 -19.78 -21.96
C HIS A 46 31.35 -19.40 -20.75
N THR A 47 31.81 -19.88 -19.60
CA THR A 47 31.47 -19.43 -18.26
C THR A 47 31.48 -17.90 -18.18
N PHE A 48 30.31 -17.30 -18.03
CA PHE A 48 30.19 -15.94 -17.50
C PHE A 48 29.11 -15.93 -16.41
N GLN A 49 29.57 -16.15 -15.19
CA GLN A 49 28.92 -15.65 -13.99
C GLN A 49 28.94 -14.11 -14.04
N PRO A 50 27.88 -13.41 -13.66
CA PRO A 50 28.00 -12.22 -12.84
C PRO A 50 27.97 -12.69 -11.38
N GLU A 51 29.12 -12.56 -10.75
CA GLU A 51 29.37 -12.92 -9.37
C GLU A 51 28.41 -12.17 -8.43
N ILE A 52 27.88 -12.92 -7.47
CA ILE A 52 27.21 -12.40 -6.29
C ILE A 52 28.32 -11.83 -5.39
N PRO A 53 28.28 -10.56 -4.97
CA PRO A 53 29.02 -10.15 -3.79
C PRO A 53 28.26 -10.65 -2.57
N CYS A 54 28.68 -11.81 -2.07
CA CYS A 54 28.40 -12.24 -0.71
C CYS A 54 29.21 -11.34 0.23
N GLU A 55 28.61 -10.29 0.78
CA GLU A 55 29.22 -9.51 1.87
C GLU A 55 28.63 -10.02 3.20
N ASP A 56 29.20 -11.14 3.66
CA ASP A 56 29.16 -11.58 5.04
C ASP A 56 30.08 -10.66 5.86
N ASN A 57 29.50 -9.63 6.48
CA ASN A 57 30.23 -8.77 7.41
C ASN A 57 29.89 -9.17 8.85
N ARG A 58 30.50 -10.28 9.30
CA ARG A 58 30.83 -10.52 10.70
C ARG A 58 32.18 -9.89 11.03
N PRO A 59 32.23 -9.04 12.07
CA PRO A 59 33.38 -9.00 12.98
C PRO A 59 32.86 -9.23 14.42
N VAL A 60 33.06 -10.40 15.01
CA VAL A 60 34.20 -10.74 15.90
C VAL A 60 34.53 -9.61 16.90
N LEU A 61 34.14 -9.86 18.15
CA LEU A 61 34.57 -9.15 19.35
C LEU A 61 36.10 -9.12 19.46
N PRO A 62 36.66 -8.08 20.09
CA PRO A 62 37.52 -8.37 21.24
C PRO A 62 37.16 -7.53 22.47
N ALA A 63 37.29 -8.20 23.62
CA ALA A 63 37.20 -7.63 24.95
C ALA A 63 38.34 -6.65 25.25
N ALA A 64 38.04 -5.58 26.01
CA ALA A 64 38.86 -5.07 27.13
C ALA A 64 38.28 -3.73 27.67
N VAL A 65 37.86 -3.72 28.92
CA VAL A 65 37.87 -2.56 29.84
C VAL A 65 39.26 -2.55 30.53
N PRO A 66 39.86 -1.43 30.99
CA PRO A 66 39.28 -0.60 32.06
C PRO A 66 39.60 0.92 32.09
N GLU A 67 38.75 1.64 32.84
CA GLU A 67 38.99 2.71 33.83
C GLU A 67 40.33 3.50 33.85
N LYS A 68 40.25 4.86 33.80
CA LYS A 68 40.93 5.74 34.77
C LYS A 68 40.39 7.18 34.79
N ALA A 69 40.23 7.69 36.00
CA ALA A 69 39.73 9.00 36.42
C ALA A 69 40.72 10.18 36.30
N ALA A 70 40.19 11.41 36.31
CA ALA A 70 40.66 12.63 36.99
C ALA A 70 39.92 13.86 36.38
N ALA A 71 39.03 14.55 37.08
CA ALA A 71 39.29 15.64 38.05
C ALA A 71 40.03 16.86 37.45
N ALA A 72 39.34 18.00 37.28
CA ALA A 72 39.84 19.33 37.65
C ALA A 72 38.75 20.41 37.49
N LEU A 73 38.63 21.22 38.54
CA LEU A 73 37.89 22.48 38.65
C LEU A 73 38.69 23.65 38.05
N SER A 74 37.97 24.73 37.71
CA SER A 74 38.30 26.16 37.92
C SER A 74 38.38 27.08 36.70
N GLY A 75 37.87 28.31 36.91
CA GLY A 75 38.22 29.56 36.25
C GLY A 75 37.51 29.80 34.91
N ASP A 76 36.96 30.96 34.57
CA ASP A 76 37.04 32.30 35.14
C ASP A 76 35.89 33.14 34.56
N ILE A 77 35.34 34.02 35.39
CA ILE A 77 34.52 35.17 34.98
C ILE A 77 35.48 36.20 34.40
N ASP A 78 35.20 36.70 33.20
CA ASP A 78 35.11 38.14 32.87
C ASP A 78 35.12 38.33 31.34
N SER A 79 34.05 38.88 30.77
CA SER A 79 34.15 39.60 29.50
C SER A 79 32.97 40.55 29.30
N PRO A 80 33.22 41.70 28.63
CA PRO A 80 32.52 42.93 28.93
C PRO A 80 31.26 43.14 28.09
N ASP A 81 30.41 43.99 28.66
CA ASP A 81 29.21 44.61 28.12
C ASP A 81 29.46 45.29 26.75
N TYR A 82 28.70 44.88 25.72
CA TYR A 82 28.50 45.67 24.50
C TYR A 82 27.07 45.45 23.97
N PRO A 83 26.26 46.52 23.81
CA PRO A 83 24.88 46.39 23.36
C PRO A 83 24.83 46.19 21.83
N SER A 84 24.29 45.05 21.39
CA SER A 84 23.98 44.83 19.97
C SER A 84 22.55 45.28 19.63
N PRO A 85 22.33 45.88 18.45
CA PRO A 85 21.01 46.36 18.00
C PRO A 85 20.06 45.19 17.69
N PRO A 86 18.72 45.41 17.74
CA PRO A 86 17.77 44.32 17.52
C PRO A 86 17.75 43.92 16.03
N PRO A 87 17.86 42.63 15.70
CA PRO A 87 17.62 42.18 14.34
C PRO A 87 16.12 42.18 14.04
N SER A 88 15.78 42.87 12.95
CA SER A 88 14.50 42.81 12.25
C SER A 88 14.04 41.37 12.01
N ARG A 89 12.74 41.15 12.23
CA ARG A 89 11.95 39.93 12.07
C ARG A 89 12.34 39.06 10.87
N PRO A 90 12.16 37.73 10.98
CA PRO A 90 11.37 36.98 10.02
C PRO A 90 9.93 36.92 10.55
N VAL A 91 8.98 37.38 9.74
CA VAL A 91 7.56 37.04 9.93
C VAL A 91 7.49 35.52 9.90
N VAL A 92 7.25 34.92 11.07
CA VAL A 92 6.94 33.50 11.18
C VAL A 92 5.63 33.31 10.45
N SER A 93 5.70 32.69 9.27
CA SER A 93 4.55 32.21 8.51
C SER A 93 3.65 31.42 9.45
N GLN A 94 2.52 32.02 9.82
CA GLN A 94 1.53 31.48 10.74
C GLN A 94 0.78 30.26 10.17
N ALA A 95 1.18 29.80 8.97
CA ALA A 95 0.65 28.62 8.30
C ALA A 95 1.35 27.32 8.71
N ASP A 96 2.67 27.33 8.95
CA ASP A 96 3.45 26.10 9.20
C ASP A 96 3.28 25.53 10.61
N SER A 97 2.99 26.37 11.59
CA SER A 97 2.77 25.94 12.98
C SER A 97 1.38 25.32 13.20
N LYS A 98 0.41 25.56 12.30
CA LYS A 98 -0.92 24.93 12.37
C LYS A 98 -0.93 23.50 11.84
N ILE A 99 -0.09 23.18 10.85
CA ILE A 99 -0.05 21.85 10.22
C ILE A 99 0.57 20.82 11.18
N THR A 100 1.64 21.18 11.89
CA THR A 100 2.29 20.25 12.84
C THR A 100 1.44 20.00 14.10
N GLN A 101 0.65 20.97 14.54
CA GLN A 101 -0.35 20.75 15.62
C GLN A 101 -1.56 19.91 15.16
N GLY A 102 -1.73 19.70 13.85
CA GLY A 102 -2.80 18.88 13.28
C GLY A 102 -2.46 17.41 13.06
N LEU A 103 -1.17 17.00 13.10
CA LEU A 103 -0.76 15.62 12.82
C LEU A 103 -0.92 14.70 14.05
N SER A 104 -2.16 14.50 14.48
CA SER A 104 -2.53 13.56 15.55
C SER A 104 -3.12 12.27 14.98
N GLY A 105 -3.18 11.23 15.82
CA GLY A 105 -3.89 9.98 15.49
C GLY A 105 -5.39 10.18 15.28
N GLN A 106 -5.98 11.17 15.96
CA GLN A 106 -7.39 11.50 15.82
C GLN A 106 -7.66 12.14 14.46
N HIS A 107 -6.84 13.13 14.08
CA HIS A 107 -6.97 13.76 12.77
C HIS A 107 -6.68 12.77 11.63
N PHE A 108 -5.76 11.82 11.83
CA PHE A 108 -5.58 10.70 10.91
C PHE A 108 -6.85 9.87 10.73
N TYR A 109 -7.53 9.54 11.83
CA TYR A 109 -8.77 8.75 11.78
C TYR A 109 -9.90 9.52 11.07
N GLU A 110 -10.10 10.79 11.41
CA GLU A 110 -11.08 11.66 10.75
C GLU A 110 -10.79 11.80 9.24
N TRP A 111 -9.52 12.01 8.89
CA TRP A 111 -9.07 12.01 7.50
C TRP A 111 -9.37 10.68 6.79
N LEU A 112 -9.11 9.55 7.45
CA LEU A 112 -9.35 8.21 6.90
C LEU A 112 -10.83 8.02 6.57
N CYS A 113 -11.73 8.34 7.51
CA CYS A 113 -13.17 8.31 7.28
C CYS A 113 -13.57 9.19 6.09
N GLN A 114 -13.05 10.43 6.03
CA GLN A 114 -13.35 11.35 4.92
C GLN A 114 -12.89 10.83 3.56
N VAL A 115 -11.65 10.34 3.43
CA VAL A 115 -11.12 9.89 2.12
C VAL A 115 -11.77 8.60 1.65
N VAL A 116 -12.17 7.73 2.57
CA VAL A 116 -12.90 6.49 2.27
C VAL A 116 -14.33 6.81 1.83
N GLN A 117 -15.06 7.64 2.58
CA GLN A 117 -16.43 8.04 2.24
C GLN A 117 -16.48 8.82 0.92
N ALA A 118 -15.48 9.68 0.68
CA ALA A 118 -15.34 10.39 -0.58
C ALA A 118 -14.85 9.51 -1.75
N ARG A 119 -14.58 8.21 -1.52
CA ARG A 119 -14.01 7.26 -2.49
C ARG A 119 -12.73 7.76 -3.16
N LYS A 120 -11.95 8.58 -2.45
CA LYS A 120 -10.65 9.11 -2.92
C LYS A 120 -9.53 8.08 -2.79
N ILE A 121 -9.68 7.13 -1.87
CA ILE A 121 -8.78 5.99 -1.73
C ILE A 121 -9.44 4.74 -2.27
N VAL A 122 -8.72 4.00 -3.10
CA VAL A 122 -9.18 2.70 -3.59
C VAL A 122 -9.11 1.69 -2.46
N THR A 123 -10.19 0.92 -2.28
CA THR A 123 -10.30 -0.16 -1.29
C THR A 123 -10.26 -1.52 -2.00
N ASN A 124 -9.68 -2.55 -1.38
CA ASN A 124 -9.60 -3.94 -1.89
C ASN A 124 -8.83 -4.14 -3.20
N ASP A 125 -8.12 -3.13 -3.70
CA ASP A 125 -7.20 -3.29 -4.84
C ASP A 125 -5.84 -3.85 -4.39
N VAL A 126 -5.09 -4.47 -5.30
CA VAL A 126 -3.75 -5.03 -5.04
C VAL A 126 -2.82 -4.01 -4.37
N MET A 127 -2.88 -2.74 -4.76
CA MET A 127 -2.06 -1.65 -4.21
C MET A 127 -2.81 -0.77 -3.19
N ALA A 128 -4.04 -1.14 -2.83
CA ALA A 128 -4.82 -0.41 -1.84
C ALA A 128 -4.14 -0.46 -0.47
N ARG A 129 -4.33 0.61 0.29
CA ARG A 129 -3.86 0.71 1.69
C ARG A 129 -4.95 0.37 2.70
N VAL A 130 -6.19 0.21 2.23
CA VAL A 130 -7.36 -0.14 3.02
C VAL A 130 -8.01 -1.35 2.36
N HIS A 131 -8.25 -2.39 3.14
CA HIS A 131 -8.90 -3.62 2.69
C HIS A 131 -9.98 -4.04 3.67
N MET A 132 -10.94 -4.80 3.20
CA MET A 132 -11.89 -5.54 4.01
C MET A 132 -11.43 -7.00 4.09
N VAL A 133 -11.43 -7.58 5.28
CA VAL A 133 -11.04 -8.98 5.49
C VAL A 133 -11.80 -9.57 6.69
N GLN A 134 -12.53 -10.67 6.47
CA GLN A 134 -13.32 -11.35 7.50
C GLN A 134 -14.21 -10.38 8.31
N GLY A 135 -14.87 -9.45 7.62
CA GLY A 135 -15.74 -8.42 8.19
C GLY A 135 -15.01 -7.29 8.94
N LYS A 136 -13.68 -7.19 8.82
CA LYS A 136 -12.85 -6.18 9.51
C LYS A 136 -12.14 -5.29 8.51
N VAL A 137 -11.82 -4.07 8.93
CA VAL A 137 -10.99 -3.17 8.10
C VAL A 137 -9.53 -3.43 8.39
N PHE A 138 -8.77 -3.73 7.35
CA PHE A 138 -7.32 -3.86 7.39
C PHE A 138 -6.64 -2.62 6.82
N LEU A 139 -5.84 -1.97 7.65
CA LEU A 139 -5.05 -0.79 7.31
C LEU A 139 -3.58 -1.16 7.12
N VAL A 140 -3.09 -1.05 5.90
CA VAL A 140 -1.72 -1.40 5.52
C VAL A 140 -0.72 -0.39 6.11
N SER A 141 0.23 -0.87 6.90
CA SER A 141 1.26 -0.06 7.57
C SER A 141 2.66 -0.35 7.01
N PRO A 142 3.53 0.67 6.82
CA PRO A 142 3.33 2.09 7.16
C PRO A 142 2.58 2.91 6.09
N GLY A 143 2.24 2.29 4.96
CA GLY A 143 1.80 3.00 3.75
C GLY A 143 0.59 3.92 3.92
N ILE A 144 -0.38 3.57 4.78
CA ILE A 144 -1.53 4.45 5.04
C ILE A 144 -1.16 5.73 5.79
N PHE A 145 -0.24 5.65 6.75
CA PHE A 145 0.20 6.82 7.53
C PHE A 145 1.11 7.73 6.71
N GLN A 146 1.94 7.14 5.84
CA GLN A 146 2.74 7.89 4.88
C GLN A 146 1.86 8.68 3.92
N LEU A 147 0.81 8.05 3.38
CA LEU A 147 -0.16 8.71 2.51
C LEU A 147 -0.87 9.87 3.22
N TYR A 148 -1.28 9.67 4.48
CA TYR A 148 -1.89 10.72 5.29
C TYR A 148 -0.97 11.92 5.45
N VAL A 149 0.26 11.71 5.91
CA VAL A 149 1.22 12.81 6.12
C VAL A 149 1.45 13.54 4.80
N GLN A 150 1.71 12.80 3.72
CA GLN A 150 1.89 13.38 2.39
C GLN A 150 0.68 14.20 1.94
N SER A 151 -0.55 13.74 2.23
CA SER A 151 -1.77 14.46 1.84
C SER A 151 -2.02 15.75 2.63
N VAL A 152 -1.50 15.85 3.86
CA VAL A 152 -1.71 17.00 4.75
C VAL A 152 -0.55 18.00 4.68
N THR A 153 0.69 17.51 4.59
CA THR A 153 1.89 18.37 4.57
C THR A 153 2.44 18.60 3.17
N GLY A 154 2.10 17.74 2.19
CA GLY A 154 2.72 17.72 0.87
C GLY A 154 4.10 17.05 0.82
N GLU A 155 4.64 16.62 1.96
CA GLU A 155 6.00 16.10 2.08
C GLU A 155 6.04 14.65 2.56
N THR A 156 7.04 13.90 2.09
CA THR A 156 7.31 12.53 2.55
C THR A 156 8.38 12.58 3.63
N GLY A 157 7.97 12.79 4.88
CA GLY A 157 8.87 12.81 6.03
C GLY A 157 8.74 11.60 6.96
N THR A 158 9.23 11.73 8.19
CA THR A 158 9.18 10.66 9.21
C THR A 158 8.08 10.85 10.25
N GLU A 159 7.26 11.88 10.07
CA GLU A 159 6.16 12.30 10.94
C GLU A 159 5.10 11.20 11.06
N TRP A 160 4.97 10.35 10.03
CA TRP A 160 4.05 9.20 10.03
C TRP A 160 4.28 8.28 11.23
N LYS A 161 5.51 8.18 11.75
CA LYS A 161 5.82 7.39 12.96
C LYS A 161 5.10 7.96 14.19
N LYS A 162 5.08 9.29 14.33
CA LYS A 162 4.39 9.98 15.43
C LYS A 162 2.88 9.81 15.30
N VAL A 163 2.35 9.94 14.09
CA VAL A 163 0.93 9.71 13.80
C VAL A 163 0.54 8.28 14.11
N GLN A 164 1.31 7.30 13.67
CA GLN A 164 1.05 5.88 13.91
C GLN A 164 1.08 5.55 15.41
N LEU A 165 2.02 6.10 16.17
CA LEU A 165 2.04 5.95 17.62
C LEU A 165 0.83 6.62 18.29
N SER A 166 0.45 7.81 17.82
CA SER A 166 -0.73 8.51 18.33
C SER A 166 -2.02 7.75 18.01
N PHE A 167 -2.13 7.12 16.85
CA PHE A 167 -3.27 6.27 16.48
C PHE A 167 -3.37 5.05 17.39
N GLN A 168 -2.24 4.38 17.66
CA GLN A 168 -2.23 3.26 18.60
C GLN A 168 -2.67 3.64 20.02
N ARG A 169 -2.40 4.87 20.45
CA ARG A 169 -2.86 5.37 21.76
C ARG A 169 -4.37 5.59 21.83
N LEU A 170 -5.05 5.75 20.69
CA LEU A 170 -6.51 5.86 20.66
C LEU A 170 -7.22 4.53 20.93
N GLY A 171 -6.53 3.40 20.73
CA GLY A 171 -7.11 2.08 21.01
C GLY A 171 -8.28 1.70 20.10
N LEU A 172 -8.39 2.30 18.92
CA LEU A 172 -9.42 1.96 17.93
C LEU A 172 -9.12 0.62 17.23
N HIS A 173 -7.85 0.25 17.13
CA HIS A 173 -7.40 -1.01 16.52
C HIS A 173 -7.63 -2.21 17.44
N ILE A 174 -7.89 -3.38 16.84
CA ILE A 174 -7.94 -4.65 17.53
C ILE A 174 -6.55 -4.98 18.06
N ARG A 175 -6.48 -5.44 19.32
CA ARG A 175 -5.28 -6.03 19.89
C ARG A 175 -5.43 -7.55 19.84
N GLY A 176 -4.43 -8.25 19.29
CA GLY A 176 -4.42 -9.71 19.27
C GLY A 176 -4.23 -10.29 20.68
N ASP A 177 -4.48 -11.59 20.81
CA ASP A 177 -4.40 -12.30 22.10
C ASP A 177 -2.99 -12.23 22.73
N ASP A 178 -1.95 -12.15 21.89
CA ASP A 178 -0.55 -11.98 22.32
C ASP A 178 -0.19 -10.54 22.74
N GLY A 179 -1.17 -9.62 22.75
CA GLY A 179 -0.97 -8.20 23.07
C GLY A 179 -0.38 -7.37 21.92
N ILE A 180 -0.18 -7.97 20.74
CA ILE A 180 0.38 -7.30 19.56
C ILE A 180 -0.74 -6.59 18.77
N ASN A 181 -0.47 -5.36 18.32
CA ASN A 181 -1.42 -4.50 17.60
C ASN A 181 -1.29 -4.59 16.06
N ILE A 182 -0.23 -5.25 15.57
CA ILE A 182 0.10 -5.36 14.14
C ILE A 182 -0.19 -6.80 13.69
N PHE A 183 -1.15 -6.95 12.79
CA PHE A 183 -1.49 -8.23 12.17
C PHE A 183 -0.71 -8.43 10.88
N LYS A 184 -0.39 -9.69 10.60
CA LYS A 184 0.13 -10.13 9.30
C LYS A 184 -1.05 -10.69 8.52
N CYS A 185 -1.23 -10.20 7.30
CA CYS A 185 -2.17 -10.78 6.36
C CYS A 185 -1.40 -11.40 5.20
N GLU A 186 -1.85 -12.58 4.80
CA GLU A 186 -1.39 -13.24 3.60
C GLU A 186 -2.19 -12.72 2.40
N VAL A 187 -1.49 -12.34 1.34
CA VAL A 187 -2.05 -11.92 0.06
C VAL A 187 -1.73 -12.99 -0.96
N LYS A 188 -2.75 -13.72 -1.40
CA LYS A 188 -2.65 -14.79 -2.41
C LYS A 188 -2.60 -14.17 -3.80
N GLY A 189 -1.43 -14.19 -4.41
CA GLY A 189 -1.26 -13.83 -5.82
C GLY A 189 -1.30 -15.05 -6.73
N PRO A 190 -1.57 -14.88 -8.03
CA PRO A 190 -1.64 -16.00 -9.00
C PRO A 190 -0.34 -16.82 -9.12
N ARG A 191 0.81 -16.19 -8.85
CA ARG A 191 2.14 -16.83 -8.96
C ARG A 191 2.87 -16.93 -7.64
N LYS A 192 2.61 -16.03 -6.70
CA LYS A 192 3.31 -15.94 -5.42
C LYS A 192 2.38 -15.43 -4.35
N THR A 193 2.59 -15.94 -3.14
CA THR A 193 1.95 -15.46 -1.93
C THR A 193 2.87 -14.44 -1.26
N CYS A 194 2.31 -13.32 -0.83
CA CYS A 194 3.06 -12.26 -0.13
C CYS A 194 2.42 -11.99 1.23
N GLN A 195 3.20 -11.43 2.16
CA GLN A 195 2.68 -11.03 3.47
C GLN A 195 2.72 -9.51 3.58
N VAL A 196 1.61 -8.94 4.05
CA VAL A 196 1.46 -7.52 4.34
C VAL A 196 1.16 -7.35 5.83
N LYS A 197 1.63 -6.25 6.42
CA LYS A 197 1.42 -5.94 7.82
C LYS A 197 0.50 -4.74 7.98
N GLY A 198 -0.31 -4.74 9.02
CA GLY A 198 -1.28 -3.68 9.21
C GLY A 198 -2.05 -3.77 10.51
N TYR A 199 -2.96 -2.82 10.68
CA TYR A 199 -3.90 -2.79 11.80
C TYR A 199 -5.23 -3.36 11.36
N LEU A 200 -5.93 -4.03 12.28
CA LEU A 200 -7.32 -4.44 12.08
C LEU A 200 -8.24 -3.54 12.89
N LEU A 201 -9.38 -3.17 12.32
CA LEU A 201 -10.46 -2.46 12.99
C LEU A 201 -11.72 -3.31 12.95
N ASP A 202 -12.38 -3.45 14.10
CA ASP A 202 -13.54 -4.33 14.27
C ASP A 202 -14.81 -3.76 13.65
N LYS A 203 -14.90 -2.43 13.58
CA LYS A 203 -16.09 -1.70 13.15
C LYS A 203 -15.85 -1.05 11.78
N PRO A 204 -16.15 -1.74 10.67
CA PRO A 204 -16.07 -1.13 9.34
C PRO A 204 -17.08 0.00 9.16
N GLU A 205 -18.20 -0.07 9.86
CA GLU A 205 -19.26 0.95 9.83
C GLU A 205 -18.76 2.34 10.27
N ASP A 206 -17.80 2.41 11.18
CA ASP A 206 -17.28 3.70 11.66
C ASP A 206 -16.48 4.46 10.57
N ILE A 207 -15.95 3.73 9.57
CA ILE A 207 -15.15 4.31 8.48
C ILE A 207 -15.99 4.45 7.21
N PHE A 208 -16.68 3.38 6.83
CA PHE A 208 -17.45 3.30 5.59
C PHE A 208 -18.89 3.81 5.72
N SER A 209 -19.35 4.09 6.95
CA SER A 209 -20.72 4.47 7.28
C SER A 209 -21.72 3.44 6.72
N SER A 210 -22.44 3.75 5.65
CA SER A 210 -23.45 2.87 5.06
C SER A 210 -22.98 2.07 3.84
N ASN A 211 -21.75 2.25 3.36
CA ASN A 211 -21.25 1.59 2.16
C ASN A 211 -20.01 0.74 2.45
N VAL A 212 -20.19 -0.30 3.27
CA VAL A 212 -19.12 -1.27 3.57
C VAL A 212 -18.89 -2.15 2.34
N PRO A 213 -17.65 -2.22 1.79
CA PRO A 213 -17.30 -3.12 0.71
C PRO A 213 -17.32 -4.59 1.15
N GLU A 214 -17.43 -5.51 0.20
CA GLU A 214 -17.24 -6.94 0.46
C GLU A 214 -15.79 -7.25 0.88
N ASP A 215 -15.60 -8.38 1.56
CA ASP A 215 -14.26 -8.84 1.95
C ASP A 215 -13.39 -9.17 0.73
N ASN A 216 -12.10 -8.85 0.81
CA ASN A 216 -11.13 -9.18 -0.22
C ASN A 216 -10.83 -10.70 -0.19
N PRO A 217 -11.19 -11.48 -1.22
CA PRO A 217 -11.01 -12.93 -1.21
C PRO A 217 -9.55 -13.37 -1.32
N TYR A 218 -8.66 -12.47 -1.75
CA TYR A 218 -7.22 -12.73 -1.87
C TYR A 218 -6.45 -12.44 -0.59
N LEU A 219 -7.10 -11.88 0.43
CA LEU A 219 -6.46 -11.46 1.67
C LEU A 219 -6.96 -12.31 2.83
N THR A 220 -6.04 -12.84 3.64
CA THR A 220 -6.38 -13.70 4.78
C THR A 220 -5.56 -13.28 5.98
N ILE A 221 -6.22 -13.10 7.14
CA ILE A 221 -5.52 -12.80 8.39
C ILE A 221 -4.75 -14.06 8.80
N MET A 222 -3.43 -13.93 8.97
CA MET A 222 -2.64 -15.01 9.55
C MET A 222 -2.80 -14.92 11.07
N THR A 223 -3.44 -15.93 11.66
CA THR A 223 -3.50 -16.11 13.10
C THR A 223 -2.07 -16.09 13.66
N GLN A 224 -1.85 -15.34 14.75
CA GLN A 224 -0.56 -15.31 15.44
C GLN A 224 -0.33 -16.59 16.23
#